data_AF-A0A939GUN3-F1
#
_entry.id   AF-A0A939GUN3-F1
#
_cell.length_a   1.000
_cell.length_b   1.000
_cell.length_c   1.000
_cell.angle_alpha   90.00
_cell.angle_beta   90.00
_cell.angle_gamma   90.00
#
_symmetry.space_group_name_H-M   'P 1'
#
loop_
_entity.id
_entity.type
_entity.pdbx_description
1 polymer ?
#
loop_
_entity_poly.entity_id
_entity_poly.type
_entity_poly.pdbx_seq_one_letter_code
_entity_poly.pdbx_strand_id
1 'polypeptide(L)' 'MANTVYTIVPTDNSIESWAAADALNTALTTFGDNCNKAAAEAKIAECAAWLRDGLRVVASIDHSNYDPRDLYPR' A
#
# COMPACT_ATOMS: atom_id res chain seq x y z
N MET A 1 9.73 11.00 12.40
CA MET A 1 8.40 10.39 12.64
C MET A 1 8.21 9.34 11.57
N ALA A 2 8.07 8.07 11.94
CA ALA A 2 7.93 7.01 10.95
C ALA A 2 6.48 7.06 10.41
N ASN A 3 6.32 7.40 9.13
CA ASN A 3 5.00 7.42 8.52
C ASN A 3 4.59 5.99 8.21
N THR A 4 3.43 5.58 8.72
CA THR A 4 2.82 4.31 8.34
C THR A 4 2.18 4.48 6.98
N VAL A 5 2.67 3.73 6.00
CA VAL A 5 2.16 3.71 4.63
C VAL A 5 1.37 2.42 4.44
N TYR A 6 0.17 2.54 3.89
CA TYR A 6 -0.72 1.45 3.56
C TYR A 6 -0.61 1.15 2.08
N THR A 7 -0.13 -0.05 1.79
CA THR A 7 -0.04 -0.58 0.42
C THR A 7 -1.04 -1.71 0.23
N ILE A 8 -1.63 -1.75 -0.96
CA ILE A 8 -2.53 -2.82 -1.36
C ILE A 8 -1.68 -3.91 -2.01
N VAL A 9 -1.80 -5.16 -1.56
CA VAL A 9 -1.10 -6.29 -2.17
C VAL A 9 -2.10 -7.38 -2.52
N PRO A 10 -1.85 -8.13 -3.60
CA PRO A 10 -2.69 -9.27 -3.91
C PRO A 10 -2.49 -10.39 -2.89
N THR A 11 -3.53 -11.16 -2.65
CA THR A 11 -3.53 -12.38 -1.81
C THR A 11 -3.23 -13.62 -2.65
N ASP A 12 -3.47 -13.56 -3.95
CA ASP A 12 -3.18 -14.59 -4.93
C ASP A 12 -2.07 -14.16 -5.91
N ASN A 13 -1.45 -15.13 -6.59
CA ASN A 13 -0.37 -14.88 -7.53
C ASN A 13 -0.84 -14.55 -8.96
N SER A 14 -2.13 -14.30 -9.16
CA SER A 14 -2.72 -13.94 -10.46
C SER A 14 -2.25 -12.58 -10.96
N ILE A 15 -1.92 -12.51 -12.26
CA ILE A 15 -1.50 -11.29 -12.95
C ILE A 15 -2.56 -10.18 -12.80
N GLU A 16 -3.84 -10.52 -12.88
CA GLU A 16 -4.95 -9.58 -12.74
C GLU A 16 -4.99 -8.93 -11.35
N SER A 17 -4.70 -9.72 -10.29
CA SER A 17 -4.66 -9.22 -8.91
C SER A 17 -3.46 -8.30 -8.70
N TRP A 18 -2.31 -8.62 -9.30
CA TRP A 18 -1.13 -7.75 -9.30
C TRP A 18 -1.39 -6.43 -10.05
N ALA A 19 -1.99 -6.48 -11.24
CA ALA A 19 -2.33 -5.29 -12.00
C ALA A 19 -3.35 -4.41 -11.26
N ALA A 20 -4.34 -5.01 -10.61
CA ALA A 20 -5.30 -4.29 -9.78
C ALA A 20 -4.63 -3.63 -8.57
N ALA A 21 -3.78 -4.37 -7.84
CA ALA A 21 -3.04 -3.82 -6.71
C ALA A 21 -2.16 -2.63 -7.12
N ASP A 22 -1.42 -2.74 -8.23
CA ASP A 22 -0.56 -1.66 -8.75
C ASP A 22 -1.35 -0.40 -9.12
N ALA A 23 -2.47 -0.56 -9.83
CA ALA A 23 -3.34 0.54 -10.19
C ALA A 23 -3.93 1.26 -8.95
N LEU A 24 -4.36 0.50 -7.94
CA LEU A 24 -4.89 1.06 -6.70
C LEU A 24 -3.81 1.77 -5.87
N ASN A 25 -2.59 1.21 -5.79
CA ASN A 25 -1.46 1.86 -5.11
C ASN A 25 -1.01 3.14 -5.82
N THR A 26 -1.01 3.14 -7.15
CA THR A 26 -0.72 4.34 -7.95
C THR A 26 -1.73 5.43 -7.64
N ALA A 27 -3.03 5.10 -7.62
CA ALA A 27 -4.07 6.05 -7.24
C ALA A 27 -3.85 6.60 -5.82
N LEU A 28 -3.65 5.72 -4.82
CA LEU A 28 -3.38 6.14 -3.43
C LEU A 28 -2.18 7.09 -3.31
N THR A 29 -1.12 6.82 -4.07
CA THR A 29 0.08 7.67 -4.09
C THR A 29 -0.19 9.01 -4.77
N THR A 30 -0.92 9.02 -5.90
CA THR A 30 -1.30 10.25 -6.60
C THR A 30 -2.18 11.17 -5.75
N PHE A 31 -3.10 10.61 -4.96
CA PHE A 31 -3.95 11.39 -4.05
C PHE A 31 -3.26 11.72 -2.71
N GLY A 32 -2.11 11.12 -2.40
CA GLY A 32 -1.42 11.29 -1.11
C GLY A 32 -2.11 10.58 0.07
N ASP A 33 -3.07 9.69 -0.22
CA ASP A 33 -3.87 8.96 0.77
C ASP A 33 -3.20 7.66 1.25
N ASN A 34 -1.99 7.36 0.78
CA ASN A 34 -1.23 6.18 1.16
C ASN A 34 -0.91 6.13 2.67
N CYS A 35 -1.09 7.21 3.43
CA CYS A 35 -0.94 7.23 4.89
C CYS A 35 -2.25 6.90 5.65
N ASN A 36 -3.36 6.61 4.93
CA ASN A 36 -4.67 6.36 5.52
C ASN A 36 -5.21 4.96 5.15
N LYS A 37 -5.39 4.11 6.16
CA LYS A 37 -5.95 2.76 5.98
C LYS A 37 -7.34 2.78 5.34
N ALA A 38 -8.21 3.67 5.81
CA ALA A 38 -9.59 3.74 5.34
C ALA A 38 -9.68 4.13 3.86
N ALA A 39 -8.75 4.96 3.38
CA ALA A 39 -8.67 5.32 1.98
C ALA A 39 -8.23 4.12 1.12
N ALA A 40 -7.27 3.33 1.59
CA ALA A 40 -6.88 2.09 0.91
C ALA A 40 -8.03 1.06 0.86
N GLU A 41 -8.77 0.89 1.96
CA GLU A 41 -9.94 0.00 2.00
C GLU A 41 -11.08 0.50 1.10
N ALA A 42 -11.33 1.81 1.05
CA ALA A 42 -12.30 2.42 0.14
C ALA A 42 -11.92 2.18 -1.33
N LYS A 43 -10.64 2.25 -1.68
CA LYS A 43 -10.16 1.96 -3.04
C LYS A 43 -10.32 0.49 -3.43
N ILE A 44 -10.11 -0.45 -2.50
CA ILE A 44 -10.46 -1.86 -2.74
C ILE A 44 -11.97 -2.00 -2.95
N ALA A 45 -12.80 -1.29 -2.18
CA ALA A 45 -14.26 -1.32 -2.33
C ALA A 45 -14.75 -0.75 -3.68
N GLU A 46 -14.01 0.17 -4.30
CA GLU A 46 -14.30 0.64 -5.66
C GLU A 46 -13.86 -0.36 -6.75
N CYS A 47 -12.93 -1.27 -6.45
CA CYS A 47 -12.48 -2.30 -7.37
C CYS A 47 -13.61 -3.31 -7.68
N ALA A 48 -13.49 -4.06 -8.77
CA ALA A 48 -14.47 -5.07 -9.15
C ALA A 48 -14.60 -6.14 -8.05
N ALA A 49 -15.84 -6.56 -7.73
CA ALA A 49 -16.11 -7.45 -6.60
C ALA A 49 -15.30 -8.76 -6.62
N TRP A 50 -15.03 -9.30 -7.82
CA TRP A 50 -14.25 -10.52 -8.01
C TRP A 50 -12.75 -10.37 -7.71
N LEU A 51 -12.22 -9.13 -7.70
CA LEU A 51 -10.83 -8.84 -7.32
C LEU A 51 -10.69 -8.47 -5.84
N ARG A 52 -11.78 -8.06 -5.16
CA ARG A 52 -11.72 -7.58 -3.76
C ARG A 52 -11.24 -8.66 -2.80
N ASP A 53 -11.69 -9.90 -2.98
CA ASP A 53 -11.27 -11.05 -2.17
C ASP A 53 -9.78 -11.39 -2.38
N GLY A 54 -9.28 -11.05 -3.57
CA GLY A 54 -7.90 -11.20 -3.99
C GLY A 54 -6.93 -10.11 -3.51
N LEU A 55 -7.38 -9.14 -2.70
CA LEU A 55 -6.60 -7.96 -2.33
C LEU A 55 -6.62 -7.73 -0.81
N ARG A 56 -5.49 -7.33 -0.23
CA ARG A 56 -5.40 -6.93 1.18
C ARG A 56 -4.58 -5.67 1.36
N VAL A 57 -4.90 -4.91 2.40
CA VAL A 57 -4.11 -3.74 2.82
C VAL A 57 -3.03 -4.20 3.81
N VAL A 58 -1.78 -3.81 3.54
CA VAL A 58 -0.63 -4.04 4.42
C VAL A 58 -0.09 -2.70 4.89
N ALA A 59 0.07 -2.57 6.19
CA ALA A 59 0.77 -1.43 6.77
C ALA A 59 2.28 -1.70 6.72
N SER A 60 3.02 -0.82 6.06
CA SER A 60 4.48 -0.79 6.04
C SER A 60 4.94 0.50 6.69
N ILE A 61 6.01 0.44 7.48
CA ILE A 61 6.64 1.67 7.96
C ILE A 61 7.53 2.18 6.84
N ASP A 62 7.25 3.38 6.34
CA ASP A 62 8.16 4.05 5.42
C ASP A 62 9.44 4.40 6.19
N HIS A 63 10.47 3.58 5.96
CA HIS A 63 11.83 3.83 6.41
C HIS A 63 12.61 4.71 5.43
N SER A 64 11.96 5.42 4.50
CA SER A 64 12.68 6.35 3.61
C SER A 64 13.34 7.51 4.37
N ASN A 65 12.94 7.75 5.63
CA ASN A 65 13.60 8.65 6.58
C ASN A 65 14.58 7.94 7.55
N TYR A 66 14.87 6.65 7.33
CA TYR A 66 15.86 5.91 8.09
C TYR A 66 17.22 6.19 7.50
N ASP A 67 17.89 7.23 8.00
CA ASP A 67 19.27 7.49 7.63
C ASP A 67 20.14 6.34 8.18
N PRO A 68 20.80 5.52 7.34
CA PRO A 68 21.58 4.38 7.81
C PRO A 68 22.79 4.79 8.67
N ARG A 69 23.12 6.09 8.76
CA ARG A 69 24.16 6.63 9.64
C ARG A 69 23.68 6.79 11.08
N ASP A 70 22.36 6.76 11.33
CA ASP A 70 21.79 6.77 12.68
C ASP A 70 22.06 5.45 13.43
N LEU A 71 22.30 4.35 12.69
CA LEU A 71 22.68 3.04 13.24
C LEU A 71 24.14 2.96 13.72
N TYR A 72 24.99 3.90 13.32
CA TYR A 72 26.40 3.93 13.71
C TYR A 72 26.77 5.29 14.32
N PRO A 73 26.44 5.53 15.60
CA PRO A 73 26.96 6.69 16.31
C PRO A 73 28.50 6.60 16.38
N ARG A 74 29.18 7.68 16.00
CA ARG A 74 30.63 7.83 16.19
C ARG A 74 30.99 8.09 17.65
#